data_AF-A0A5J4Y1D5-F1
#
_entry.id   AF-A0A5J4Y1D5-F1
#
_cell.length_a   1.000
_cell.length_b   1.000
_cell.length_c   1.000
_cell.angle_alpha   90.00
_cell.angle_beta   90.00
_cell.angle_gamma   90.00
#
_symmetry.space_group_name_H-M   'P 1'
#
loop_
_entity.id
_entity.type
_entity.pdbx_description
1 polymer ?
#
loop_
_entity_poly.entity_id
_entity_poly.type
_entity_poly.pdbx_seq_one_letter_code
_entity_poly.pdbx_strand_id
1 'polypeptide(L)'
;MAAGAASNLCRRDAQGSEELMRQSNEGGQRGFGLNLLTLMSVEQVLDAEGAISDVSSLLLFQARQKWHITADKGFASSSNARNELMLRDAGEFAGHIKRCEKDIRILKNATEGLINTTKAVMSAPLPKVYEDCGNGTAQPIATTQGLSGAIGGDFKAKKLEAEVLAPMQRWTTAYNTVQARMNKLEGVRLEVDSRRRTVAELGQKIDKQRARLPQTKSKGEFDIEQTIKKVQHKENKLAAARQSFKEQEALVYQQLAQLIRDAVWLKSYIAAVMRLEQEAFQSAYASLGPSKATLPLQQEMPAQSEQMMMTTGSTISQPMNMAPQVGSTGLMSSVTNKIRKQPSGKENGAKVQVAAVSNKDYIDMPSVPANRITRAPGSVASTGYDRYGEQPQYAQQQVWAA
;
A
#
# COMPACT_ATOMS: atom_id res chain seq x y z
N MET A 1 -31.71 -44.81 -6.62
CA MET A 1 -31.73 -44.65 -5.15
C MET A 1 -30.66 -43.65 -4.74
N ALA A 2 -30.91 -42.36 -4.98
CA ALA A 2 -30.01 -41.26 -4.68
C ALA A 2 -30.83 -39.97 -4.52
N ALA A 3 -31.23 -39.65 -3.29
CA ALA A 3 -31.73 -38.34 -2.89
C ALA A 3 -31.86 -38.34 -1.36
N GLY A 4 -30.97 -37.63 -0.65
CA GLY A 4 -31.11 -37.45 0.79
C GLY A 4 -29.81 -37.22 1.55
N ALA A 5 -29.09 -36.13 1.26
CA ALA A 5 -27.94 -35.73 2.08
C ALA A 5 -27.60 -34.22 1.99
N ALA A 6 -28.59 -33.34 1.85
CA ALA A 6 -28.35 -31.90 1.65
C ALA A 6 -29.24 -30.95 2.48
N SER A 7 -29.71 -31.37 3.66
CA SER A 7 -30.65 -30.54 4.46
C SER A 7 -30.23 -30.24 5.90
N ASN A 8 -29.02 -30.61 6.34
CA ASN A 8 -28.64 -30.46 7.76
C ASN A 8 -27.56 -29.41 8.07
N LEU A 9 -27.11 -28.60 7.12
CA LEU A 9 -26.07 -27.58 7.39
C LEU A 9 -26.59 -26.14 7.62
N CYS A 10 -27.89 -25.86 7.45
CA CYS A 10 -28.41 -24.48 7.51
C CYS A 10 -29.17 -24.12 8.80
N ARG A 11 -29.16 -24.97 9.84
CA ARG A 11 -29.98 -24.79 11.06
C ARG A 11 -29.20 -24.55 12.36
N ARG A 12 -27.85 -24.47 12.33
CA ARG A 12 -27.03 -24.31 13.54
C ARG A 12 -26.57 -22.88 13.86
N ASP A 13 -26.73 -21.92 12.96
CA ASP A 13 -26.24 -20.55 13.18
C ASP A 13 -27.31 -19.57 13.71
N ALA A 14 -28.52 -20.05 14.01
CA ALA A 14 -29.63 -19.21 14.47
C ALA A 14 -29.93 -19.27 15.98
N GLN A 15 -29.21 -20.08 16.76
CA GLN A 15 -29.46 -20.23 18.21
C GLN A 15 -28.34 -19.67 19.12
N GLY A 16 -27.28 -19.07 18.57
CA GLY A 16 -26.15 -18.55 19.36
C GLY A 16 -26.21 -17.05 19.69
N SER A 17 -27.20 -16.29 19.18
CA SER A 17 -27.19 -14.82 19.25
C SER A 17 -28.15 -14.21 20.29
N GLU A 18 -29.03 -14.98 20.93
CA GLU A 18 -29.95 -14.46 21.96
C GLU A 18 -29.44 -14.63 23.40
N GLU A 19 -28.44 -15.50 23.63
CA GLU A 19 -27.93 -15.77 24.99
C GLU A 19 -26.93 -14.71 25.49
N LEU A 20 -26.33 -13.91 24.59
CA LEU A 20 -25.34 -12.88 24.95
C LEU A 20 -25.94 -11.53 25.36
N MET A 21 -27.26 -11.32 25.15
CA MET A 21 -27.96 -10.08 25.52
C MET A 21 -28.65 -10.17 26.89
N ARG A 22 -28.62 -11.33 27.56
CA ARG A 22 -29.27 -11.53 28.87
C ARG A 22 -28.34 -11.49 30.09
N GLN A 23 -27.02 -11.41 29.90
CA GLN A 23 -26.06 -11.34 31.02
C GLN A 23 -25.61 -9.92 31.41
N SER A 24 -26.22 -8.86 30.87
CA SER A 24 -25.81 -7.47 31.18
C SER A 24 -26.73 -6.70 32.12
N ASN A 25 -27.69 -7.36 32.80
CA ASN A 25 -28.72 -6.63 33.56
C ASN A 25 -28.96 -7.07 35.00
N GLU A 26 -27.98 -7.66 35.69
CA GLU A 26 -28.05 -7.90 37.14
C GLU A 26 -26.72 -7.55 37.82
N GLY A 27 -26.65 -6.35 38.37
CA GLY A 27 -25.48 -5.83 39.06
C GLY A 27 -25.79 -4.52 39.79
N GLY A 28 -26.79 -4.56 40.67
CA GLY A 28 -27.21 -3.43 41.49
C GLY A 28 -26.20 -3.03 42.57
N GLN A 29 -26.22 -1.72 42.84
CA GLN A 29 -26.12 -1.09 44.17
C GLN A 29 -24.94 -1.46 45.09
N ARG A 30 -23.87 -0.65 44.99
CA ARG A 30 -23.19 0.02 46.12
C ARG A 30 -22.71 1.36 45.55
N GLY A 31 -23.13 2.53 46.02
CA GLY A 31 -22.92 3.03 47.38
C GLY A 31 -21.77 4.04 47.33
N PHE A 32 -22.10 5.33 47.50
CA PHE A 32 -21.20 6.46 47.80
C PHE A 32 -20.06 6.80 46.83
N GLY A 33 -20.26 7.88 46.07
CA GLY A 33 -19.22 8.53 45.26
C GLY A 33 -19.64 9.87 44.68
N LEU A 34 -20.39 10.68 45.44
CA LEU A 34 -20.56 12.10 45.13
C LEU A 34 -19.27 12.84 45.51
N ASN A 35 -18.83 13.73 44.62
CA ASN A 35 -17.74 14.72 44.78
C ASN A 35 -16.30 14.31 44.42
N LEU A 36 -16.07 13.91 43.15
CA LEU A 36 -14.76 14.10 42.50
C LEU A 36 -14.84 14.48 41.01
N LEU A 37 -15.98 15.04 40.56
CA LEU A 37 -16.15 15.57 39.19
C LEU A 37 -16.41 17.09 39.16
N THR A 38 -16.40 17.76 40.31
CA THR A 38 -16.73 19.20 40.43
C THR A 38 -15.50 20.09 40.66
N LEU A 39 -14.32 19.63 40.22
CA LEU A 39 -13.09 20.44 40.15
C LEU A 39 -12.29 20.08 38.87
N MET A 40 -12.98 19.87 37.74
CA MET A 40 -12.33 20.20 36.47
C MET A 40 -12.19 21.72 36.47
N SER A 41 -10.95 22.20 36.69
CA SER A 41 -10.62 23.62 36.77
C SER A 41 -11.33 24.42 35.69
N VAL A 42 -11.88 25.57 36.06
CA VAL A 42 -12.46 26.57 35.13
C VAL A 42 -11.50 26.89 33.98
N GLU A 43 -10.18 26.78 34.19
CA GLU A 43 -9.17 26.86 33.12
C GLU A 43 -9.34 25.81 32.02
N GLN A 44 -9.63 24.54 32.35
CA GLN A 44 -9.84 23.50 31.34
C GLN A 44 -11.12 23.74 30.52
N VAL A 45 -12.15 24.35 31.11
CA VAL A 45 -13.38 24.71 30.41
C VAL A 45 -13.17 25.91 29.48
N LEU A 46 -12.42 26.93 29.93
CA LEU A 46 -12.06 28.08 29.09
C LEU A 46 -11.12 27.69 27.93
N ASP A 47 -10.20 26.75 28.17
CA ASP A 47 -9.37 26.18 27.10
C ASP A 47 -10.19 25.35 26.11
N ALA A 48 -11.22 24.64 26.57
CA ALA A 48 -12.12 23.87 25.71
C ALA A 48 -13.01 24.79 24.84
N GLU A 49 -13.57 25.87 25.38
CA GLU A 49 -14.32 26.86 24.59
C GLU A 49 -13.43 27.55 23.55
N GLY A 50 -12.17 27.84 23.92
CA GLY A 50 -11.16 28.34 22.99
C GLY A 50 -10.89 27.36 21.85
N ALA A 51 -10.78 26.06 22.15
CA ALA A 51 -10.56 25.02 21.15
C ALA A 51 -11.74 24.87 20.16
N ILE A 52 -12.98 24.96 20.64
CA ILE A 52 -14.18 24.86 19.78
C ILE A 52 -14.28 26.06 18.82
N SER A 53 -13.96 27.26 19.30
CA SER A 53 -13.87 28.46 18.48
C SER A 53 -12.77 28.33 17.41
N ASP A 54 -11.61 27.81 17.78
CA ASP A 54 -10.48 27.61 16.85
C ASP A 54 -10.84 26.57 15.76
N VAL A 55 -11.48 25.44 16.11
CA VAL A 55 -11.91 24.42 15.13
C VAL A 55 -12.96 24.96 14.16
N SER A 56 -13.95 25.70 14.66
CA SER A 56 -14.99 26.30 13.81
C SER A 56 -14.40 27.33 12.84
N SER A 57 -13.42 28.12 13.30
CA SER A 57 -12.69 29.07 12.45
C SER A 57 -11.90 28.35 11.33
N LEU A 58 -11.29 27.20 11.65
CA LEU A 58 -10.54 26.38 10.69
C LEU A 58 -11.44 25.82 9.58
N LEU A 59 -12.62 25.29 9.93
CA LEU A 59 -13.57 24.76 8.95
C LEU A 59 -14.13 25.85 8.05
N LEU A 60 -14.50 27.01 8.62
CA LEU A 60 -14.98 28.15 7.84
C LEU A 60 -13.89 28.67 6.88
N PHE A 61 -12.63 28.68 7.36
CA PHE A 61 -11.48 29.05 6.55
C PHE A 61 -11.23 28.07 5.41
N GLN A 62 -11.31 26.77 5.67
CA GLN A 62 -11.15 25.73 4.67
C GLN A 62 -12.21 25.85 3.57
N ALA A 63 -13.45 26.14 3.95
CA ALA A 63 -14.51 26.46 3.00
C ALA A 63 -14.16 27.72 2.19
N ARG A 64 -13.76 28.82 2.84
CA ARG A 64 -13.40 30.07 2.14
C ARG A 64 -12.25 29.90 1.14
N GLN A 65 -11.22 29.14 1.49
CA GLN A 65 -10.10 28.82 0.59
C GLN A 65 -10.58 28.02 -0.62
N LYS A 66 -11.41 26.99 -0.40
CA LYS A 66 -11.99 26.16 -1.47
C LYS A 66 -12.81 26.98 -2.48
N TRP A 67 -13.47 28.04 -2.02
CA TRP A 67 -14.28 28.92 -2.87
C TRP A 67 -13.54 30.16 -3.38
N HIS A 68 -12.26 30.33 -3.07
CA HIS A 68 -11.45 31.51 -3.44
C HIS A 68 -12.08 32.86 -3.03
N ILE A 69 -12.94 32.90 -2.00
CA ILE A 69 -13.80 34.06 -1.68
C ILE A 69 -13.02 35.25 -1.10
N THR A 70 -11.81 35.06 -0.61
CA THR A 70 -11.00 36.12 0.00
C THR A 70 -9.53 35.93 -0.35
N ALA A 71 -9.15 36.32 -1.57
CA ALA A 71 -7.78 36.66 -1.85
C ALA A 71 -7.55 38.09 -1.33
N ASP A 72 -7.22 38.23 -0.04
CA ASP A 72 -6.64 39.47 0.45
C ASP A 72 -5.43 39.78 -0.43
N LYS A 73 -5.45 40.91 -1.14
CA LYS A 73 -4.40 41.32 -2.08
C LYS A 73 -3.10 41.49 -1.28
N GLY A 74 -2.28 40.43 -1.22
CA GLY A 74 -1.03 40.40 -0.45
C GLY A 74 -0.86 39.18 0.45
N PHE A 75 -1.90 38.37 0.68
CA PHE A 75 -1.74 37.14 1.46
C PHE A 75 -1.15 36.01 0.60
N ALA A 76 0.13 35.71 0.81
CA ALA A 76 0.77 34.53 0.23
C ALA A 76 0.54 33.32 1.14
N SER A 77 -0.17 32.31 0.63
CA SER A 77 -0.37 31.05 1.37
C SER A 77 0.94 30.31 1.61
N SER A 78 1.01 29.63 2.75
CA SER A 78 2.16 28.79 3.09
C SER A 78 2.27 27.68 2.03
N SER A 79 3.41 27.58 1.36
CA SER A 79 3.62 26.66 0.23
C SER A 79 3.99 25.27 0.72
N ASN A 80 3.35 24.24 0.15
CA ASN A 80 3.66 22.81 0.35
C ASN A 80 3.80 22.06 -1.00
N ALA A 81 4.01 22.81 -2.10
CA ALA A 81 3.93 22.29 -3.46
C ALA A 81 4.90 21.13 -3.73
N ARG A 82 6.09 21.14 -3.11
CA ARG A 82 7.10 20.08 -3.26
C ARG A 82 6.57 18.72 -2.80
N ASN A 83 5.99 18.66 -1.60
CA ASN A 83 5.52 17.39 -1.04
C ASN A 83 4.25 16.93 -1.77
N GLU A 84 3.41 17.84 -2.25
CA GLU A 84 2.25 17.53 -3.08
C GLU A 84 2.64 16.85 -4.39
N LEU A 85 3.65 17.39 -5.09
CA LEU A 85 4.17 16.77 -6.31
C LEU A 85 4.74 15.38 -6.04
N MET A 86 5.58 15.23 -5.01
CA MET A 86 6.13 13.93 -4.61
C MET A 86 5.04 12.91 -4.24
N LEU A 87 3.99 13.34 -3.53
CA LEU A 87 2.87 12.47 -3.16
C LEU A 87 2.03 12.08 -4.38
N ARG A 88 1.83 12.99 -5.34
CA ARG A 88 1.12 12.71 -6.59
C ARG A 88 1.86 11.63 -7.39
N ASP A 89 3.15 11.82 -7.61
CA ASP A 89 3.98 10.87 -8.36
C ASP A 89 4.01 9.50 -7.66
N ALA A 90 4.15 9.48 -6.33
CA ALA A 90 4.07 8.26 -5.53
C ALA A 90 2.67 7.60 -5.62
N GLY A 91 1.60 8.38 -5.72
CA GLY A 91 0.22 7.90 -5.84
C GLY A 91 -0.07 7.24 -7.18
N GLU A 92 0.42 7.82 -8.27
CA GLU A 92 0.36 7.20 -9.61
C GLU A 92 1.08 5.85 -9.59
N PHE A 93 2.30 5.82 -9.03
CA PHE A 93 3.10 4.61 -8.89
C PHE A 93 2.43 3.56 -8.00
N ALA A 94 1.81 3.95 -6.88
CA ALA A 94 1.03 3.06 -6.03
C ALA A 94 -0.13 2.39 -6.78
N GLY A 95 -0.78 3.10 -7.71
CA GLY A 95 -1.80 2.54 -8.60
C GLY A 95 -1.25 1.48 -9.55
N HIS A 96 0.00 1.61 -10.01
CA HIS A 96 0.68 0.57 -10.79
C HIS A 96 1.03 -0.65 -9.95
N ILE A 97 1.57 -0.46 -8.74
CA ILE A 97 1.90 -1.56 -7.81
C ILE A 97 0.66 -2.39 -7.48
N LYS A 98 -0.47 -1.76 -7.11
CA LYS A 98 -1.71 -2.48 -6.77
C LYS A 98 -2.23 -3.33 -7.93
N ARG A 99 -2.13 -2.83 -9.16
CA ARG A 99 -2.50 -3.59 -10.37
C ARG A 99 -1.55 -4.77 -10.59
N CYS A 100 -0.25 -4.53 -10.52
CA CYS A 100 0.77 -5.56 -10.67
C CYS A 100 0.63 -6.66 -9.59
N GLU A 101 0.40 -6.29 -8.32
CA GLU A 101 0.16 -7.23 -7.23
C GLU A 101 -1.07 -8.12 -7.53
N LYS A 102 -2.18 -7.52 -7.98
CA LYS A 102 -3.38 -8.26 -8.38
C LYS A 102 -3.08 -9.25 -9.50
N ASP A 103 -2.37 -8.83 -10.54
CA ASP A 103 -2.04 -9.68 -11.68
C ASP A 103 -1.10 -10.83 -11.27
N ILE A 104 -0.13 -10.59 -10.38
CA ILE A 104 0.74 -11.63 -9.81
C ILE A 104 -0.07 -12.66 -9.04
N ARG A 105 -1.07 -12.25 -8.26
CA ARG A 105 -1.96 -13.19 -7.55
C ARG A 105 -2.80 -14.03 -8.51
N ILE A 106 -3.27 -13.44 -9.61
CA ILE A 106 -3.98 -14.17 -10.67
C ILE A 106 -3.05 -15.20 -11.32
N LEU A 107 -1.83 -14.79 -11.68
CA LEU A 107 -0.82 -15.66 -12.27
C LEU A 107 -0.49 -16.84 -11.35
N LYS A 108 -0.19 -16.57 -10.08
CA LYS A 108 0.06 -17.58 -9.05
C LYS A 108 -1.05 -18.63 -9.01
N ASN A 109 -2.31 -18.19 -8.91
CA ASN A 109 -3.45 -19.10 -8.82
C ASN A 109 -3.63 -19.92 -10.12
N ALA A 110 -3.35 -19.32 -11.28
CA ALA A 110 -3.40 -20.01 -12.56
C ALA A 110 -2.30 -21.07 -12.68
N THR A 111 -1.06 -20.75 -12.27
CA THR A 111 0.06 -21.69 -12.23
C THR A 111 -0.21 -22.85 -11.28
N GLU A 112 -0.70 -22.57 -10.06
CA GLU A 112 -1.11 -23.60 -9.11
C GLU A 112 -2.21 -24.50 -9.67
N GLY A 113 -3.23 -23.90 -10.31
CA GLY A 113 -4.30 -24.64 -10.97
C GLY A 113 -3.78 -25.57 -12.07
N LEU A 114 -2.90 -25.07 -12.94
CA LEU A 114 -2.30 -25.85 -14.02
C LEU A 114 -1.46 -27.02 -13.49
N ILE A 115 -0.62 -26.79 -12.48
CA ILE A 115 0.20 -27.83 -11.86
C ILE A 115 -0.71 -28.91 -11.23
N ASN A 116 -1.77 -28.51 -10.53
CA ASN A 116 -2.72 -29.45 -9.92
C ASN A 116 -3.48 -30.27 -10.96
N THR A 117 -3.95 -29.65 -12.04
CA THR A 117 -4.60 -30.37 -13.15
C THR A 117 -3.63 -31.33 -13.82
N THR A 118 -2.39 -30.92 -14.06
CA THR A 118 -1.34 -31.77 -14.65
C THR A 118 -1.08 -32.98 -13.75
N LYS A 119 -0.93 -32.76 -12.44
CA LYS A 119 -0.78 -33.83 -11.45
C LYS A 119 -1.95 -34.81 -11.49
N ALA A 120 -3.18 -34.31 -11.53
CA ALA A 120 -4.39 -35.13 -11.59
C ALA A 120 -4.43 -36.00 -12.86
N VAL A 121 -4.09 -35.42 -14.02
CA VAL A 121 -4.02 -36.15 -15.30
C VAL A 121 -2.94 -37.23 -15.26
N MET A 122 -1.76 -36.90 -14.76
CA MET A 122 -0.63 -37.84 -14.71
C MET A 122 -0.77 -38.92 -13.64
N SER A 123 -1.56 -38.67 -12.60
CA SER A 123 -1.90 -39.65 -11.55
C SER A 123 -3.13 -40.47 -11.89
N ALA A 124 -3.90 -40.10 -12.92
CA ALA A 124 -5.04 -40.86 -13.36
C ALA A 124 -4.56 -42.18 -13.99
N PRO A 125 -5.28 -43.31 -13.78
CA PRO A 125 -4.95 -44.55 -14.46
C PRO A 125 -5.05 -44.32 -15.98
N LEU A 126 -3.99 -44.68 -16.70
CA LEU A 126 -3.98 -44.59 -18.16
C LEU A 126 -5.13 -45.44 -18.75
N PRO A 127 -5.78 -44.97 -19.83
CA PRO A 127 -6.76 -45.77 -20.55
C PRO A 127 -6.15 -47.13 -20.93
N LYS A 128 -6.86 -48.20 -20.59
CA LYS A 128 -6.43 -49.58 -20.91
C LYS A 128 -6.81 -49.89 -22.35
N VAL A 129 -5.89 -50.48 -23.10
CA VAL A 129 -6.20 -51.10 -24.40
C VAL A 129 -6.75 -52.49 -24.14
N TYR A 130 -7.85 -52.84 -24.80
CA TYR A 130 -8.46 -54.15 -24.70
C TYR A 130 -8.21 -54.93 -25.99
N GLU A 131 -7.83 -56.20 -25.86
CA GLU A 131 -7.66 -57.13 -26.97
C GLU A 131 -8.82 -58.14 -26.97
N ASP A 132 -9.36 -58.42 -28.15
CA ASP A 132 -10.48 -59.34 -28.30
C ASP A 132 -9.95 -60.78 -28.27
N CYS A 133 -10.17 -61.49 -27.17
CA CYS A 133 -9.90 -62.92 -27.13
C CYS A 133 -11.00 -63.59 -27.97
N GLY A 134 -10.66 -64.46 -28.92
CA GLY A 134 -11.59 -65.09 -29.88
C GLY A 134 -12.76 -65.90 -29.29
N ASN A 135 -12.97 -65.85 -27.97
CA ASN A 135 -14.15 -66.30 -27.24
C ASN A 135 -15.23 -65.20 -27.09
N GLY A 136 -15.06 -64.03 -27.71
CA GLY A 136 -15.97 -62.89 -27.61
C GLY A 136 -15.86 -62.10 -26.30
N THR A 137 -14.72 -62.23 -25.59
CA THR A 137 -14.44 -61.45 -24.38
C THR A 137 -13.20 -60.58 -24.58
N ALA A 138 -13.31 -59.29 -24.27
CA ALA A 138 -12.20 -58.35 -24.37
C ALA A 138 -11.40 -58.32 -23.06
N GLN A 139 -10.09 -58.58 -23.12
CA GLN A 139 -9.20 -58.51 -21.96
C GLN A 139 -8.24 -57.33 -22.05
N PRO A 140 -7.95 -56.62 -20.94
CA PRO A 140 -7.02 -55.50 -20.96
C PRO A 140 -5.59 -56.00 -21.20
N ILE A 141 -4.92 -55.46 -22.20
CA ILE A 141 -3.49 -55.70 -22.45
C ILE A 141 -2.71 -55.13 -21.26
N ALA A 142 -1.85 -55.95 -20.66
CA ALA A 142 -1.00 -55.56 -19.56
C ALA A 142 -0.05 -54.43 -20.01
N THR A 143 -0.45 -53.18 -19.77
CA THR A 143 0.39 -52.03 -20.02
C THR A 143 1.30 -51.86 -18.81
N THR A 144 2.61 -51.75 -19.02
CA THR A 144 3.58 -51.44 -17.96
C THR A 144 3.09 -50.23 -17.16
N GLN A 145 2.81 -50.43 -15.88
CA GLN A 145 2.40 -49.33 -14.99
C GLN A 145 3.46 -48.24 -15.05
N GLY A 146 3.08 -47.06 -15.54
CA GLY A 146 3.96 -45.91 -15.57
C GLY A 146 4.49 -45.61 -14.17
N LEU A 147 5.79 -45.31 -14.08
CA LEU A 147 6.43 -44.84 -12.84
C LEU A 147 5.67 -43.63 -12.31
N SER A 148 4.87 -43.84 -11.26
CA SER A 148 4.19 -42.75 -10.54
C SER A 148 5.21 -42.01 -9.68
N GLY A 149 6.04 -41.19 -10.33
CA GLY A 149 6.89 -40.21 -9.65
C GLY A 149 6.01 -39.18 -8.93
N ALA A 150 6.48 -38.66 -7.81
CA ALA A 150 5.79 -37.59 -7.09
C ALA A 150 5.80 -36.31 -7.95
N ILE A 151 4.77 -36.15 -8.78
CA ILE A 151 4.52 -34.95 -9.56
C ILE A 151 4.00 -33.89 -8.60
N GLY A 152 4.89 -32.98 -8.22
CA GLY A 152 4.60 -31.95 -7.23
C GLY A 152 5.82 -31.64 -6.39
N GLY A 153 6.89 -31.16 -7.01
CA GLY A 153 7.80 -30.30 -6.26
C GLY A 153 6.95 -29.14 -5.76
N ASP A 154 6.90 -28.92 -4.45
CA ASP A 154 6.11 -27.87 -3.82
C ASP A 154 6.34 -26.57 -4.59
N PHE A 155 5.35 -26.18 -5.41
CA PHE A 155 5.35 -24.86 -6.00
C PHE A 155 5.50 -23.92 -4.81
N LYS A 156 6.59 -23.15 -4.79
CA LYS A 156 6.95 -22.34 -3.63
C LYS A 156 6.08 -21.09 -3.60
N ALA A 157 4.76 -21.25 -3.64
CA ALA A 157 3.75 -20.24 -3.44
C ALA A 157 4.06 -19.36 -2.22
N LYS A 158 4.48 -20.02 -1.13
CA LYS A 158 4.93 -19.35 0.09
C LYS A 158 6.14 -18.43 -0.13
N LYS A 159 7.06 -18.81 -1.02
CA LYS A 159 8.23 -18.02 -1.41
C LYS A 159 7.82 -16.81 -2.26
N LEU A 160 6.88 -16.98 -3.21
CA LEU A 160 6.32 -15.86 -3.97
C LEU A 160 5.63 -14.83 -3.06
N GLU A 161 4.83 -15.30 -2.10
CA GLU A 161 4.18 -14.42 -1.12
C GLU A 161 5.21 -13.68 -0.26
N ALA A 162 6.24 -14.37 0.25
CA ALA A 162 7.23 -13.78 1.14
C ALA A 162 8.23 -12.84 0.43
N GLU A 163 8.73 -13.21 -0.75
CA GLU A 163 9.79 -12.49 -1.47
C GLU A 163 9.26 -11.34 -2.35
N VAL A 164 7.99 -11.41 -2.79
CA VAL A 164 7.44 -10.45 -3.75
C VAL A 164 6.22 -9.73 -3.18
N LEU A 165 5.15 -10.47 -2.86
CA LEU A 165 3.86 -9.87 -2.52
C LEU A 165 3.91 -9.12 -1.19
N ALA A 166 4.54 -9.68 -0.15
CA ALA A 166 4.67 -9.04 1.15
C ALA A 166 5.46 -7.71 1.08
N PRO A 167 6.63 -7.61 0.40
CA PRO A 167 7.29 -6.34 0.16
C PRO A 167 6.44 -5.30 -0.58
N MET A 168 5.74 -5.70 -1.66
CA MET A 168 4.86 -4.79 -2.43
C MET A 168 3.70 -4.25 -1.56
N GLN A 169 3.12 -5.12 -0.73
CA GLN A 169 2.08 -4.73 0.22
C GLN A 169 2.63 -3.78 1.29
N ARG A 170 3.81 -4.05 1.86
CA ARG A 170 4.49 -3.15 2.82
C ARG A 170 4.73 -1.76 2.23
N TRP A 171 5.19 -1.69 0.98
CA TRP A 171 5.37 -0.41 0.28
C TRP A 171 4.05 0.36 0.15
N THR A 172 2.97 -0.34 -0.22
CA THR A 172 1.62 0.28 -0.33
C THR A 172 1.09 0.77 1.02
N THR A 173 1.31 0.02 2.10
CA THR A 173 0.95 0.44 3.46
C THR A 173 1.74 1.66 3.92
N ALA A 174 3.03 1.72 3.59
CA ALA A 174 3.88 2.89 3.86
C ALA A 174 3.37 4.12 3.09
N TYR A 175 2.99 3.98 1.81
CA TYR A 175 2.37 5.05 1.03
C TYR A 175 1.09 5.59 1.71
N ASN A 176 0.16 4.72 2.11
CA ASN A 176 -1.08 5.13 2.78
C ASN A 176 -0.79 5.88 4.09
N THR A 177 0.24 5.47 4.82
CA THR A 177 0.67 6.13 6.07
C THR A 177 1.17 7.54 5.80
N VAL A 178 1.98 7.72 4.75
CA VAL A 178 2.49 9.03 4.35
C VAL A 178 1.37 9.92 3.82
N GLN A 179 0.41 9.37 3.07
CA GLN A 179 -0.78 10.09 2.62
C GLN A 179 -1.61 10.62 3.81
N ALA A 180 -1.83 9.80 4.84
CA ALA A 180 -2.51 10.23 6.05
C ALA A 180 -1.75 11.35 6.79
N ARG A 181 -0.41 11.30 6.82
CA ARG A 181 0.42 12.36 7.41
C ARG A 181 0.41 13.64 6.58
N MET A 182 0.38 13.55 5.25
CA MET A 182 0.21 14.71 4.39
C MET A 182 -1.12 15.43 4.66
N ASN A 183 -2.20 14.68 4.85
CA ASN A 183 -3.51 15.27 5.20
C ASN A 183 -3.45 16.01 6.56
N LYS A 184 -2.69 15.48 7.54
CA LYS A 184 -2.46 16.16 8.82
C LYS A 184 -1.63 17.44 8.63
N LEU A 185 -0.57 17.38 7.84
CA LEU A 185 0.27 18.54 7.50
C LEU A 185 -0.55 19.66 6.87
N GLU A 186 -1.49 19.32 5.98
CA GLU A 186 -2.40 20.30 5.38
C GLU A 186 -3.29 21.00 6.41
N GLY A 187 -3.75 20.26 7.44
CA GLY A 187 -4.45 20.85 8.58
C GLY A 187 -3.60 21.90 9.32
N VAL A 188 -2.34 21.57 9.60
CA VAL A 188 -1.41 22.50 10.28
C VAL A 188 -1.06 23.69 9.39
N ARG A 189 -0.92 23.49 8.08
CA ARG A 189 -0.71 24.57 7.10
C ARG A 189 -1.85 25.60 7.14
N LEU A 190 -3.10 25.11 7.13
CA LEU A 190 -4.28 25.96 7.21
C LEU A 190 -4.38 26.68 8.56
N GLU A 191 -3.96 26.04 9.66
CA GLU A 191 -3.89 26.68 10.97
C GLU A 191 -2.89 27.84 10.98
N VAL A 192 -1.68 27.65 10.44
CA VAL A 192 -0.67 28.72 10.30
C VAL A 192 -1.24 29.89 9.50
N ASP A 193 -1.87 29.62 8.35
CA ASP A 193 -2.44 30.65 7.50
C ASP A 193 -3.60 31.40 8.20
N SER A 194 -4.45 30.71 8.95
CA SER A 194 -5.53 31.31 9.76
C SER A 194 -4.97 32.23 10.86
N ARG A 195 -3.94 31.77 11.58
CA ARG A 195 -3.27 32.56 12.63
C ARG A 195 -2.57 33.79 12.04
N ARG A 196 -1.91 33.67 10.87
CA ARG A 196 -1.29 34.81 10.16
C ARG A 196 -2.31 35.91 9.85
N ARG A 197 -3.50 35.54 9.35
CA ARG A 197 -4.58 36.51 9.08
C ARG A 197 -5.08 37.17 10.37
N THR A 198 -5.30 36.39 11.42
CA THR A 198 -5.74 36.93 12.72
C THR A 198 -4.75 37.96 13.28
N VAL A 199 -3.45 37.66 13.22
CA VAL A 199 -2.40 38.59 13.67
C VAL A 199 -2.39 39.85 12.79
N ALA A 200 -2.47 39.71 11.47
CA ALA A 200 -2.52 40.85 10.55
C ALA A 200 -3.76 41.76 10.79
N GLU A 201 -4.94 41.17 11.00
CA GLU A 201 -6.16 41.91 11.32
C GLU A 201 -6.05 42.68 12.63
N LEU A 202 -5.45 42.08 13.66
CA LEU A 202 -5.21 42.75 14.93
C LEU A 202 -4.17 43.87 14.80
N GLY A 203 -3.11 43.67 13.99
CA GLY A 203 -2.14 44.72 13.66
C GLY A 203 -2.81 45.93 13.01
N GLN A 204 -3.65 45.70 12.00
CA GLN A 204 -4.45 46.78 11.38
C GLN A 204 -5.40 47.48 12.36
N LYS A 205 -5.94 46.76 13.36
CA LYS A 205 -6.75 47.38 14.42
C LYS A 205 -5.91 48.28 15.31
N ILE A 206 -4.70 47.88 15.68
CA ILE A 206 -3.75 48.72 16.41
C ILE A 206 -3.44 49.99 15.60
N ASP A 207 -3.15 49.87 14.31
CA ASP A 207 -2.84 51.03 13.45
C ASP A 207 -4.02 52.00 13.37
N LYS A 208 -5.25 51.48 13.23
CA LYS A 208 -6.48 52.29 13.23
C LYS A 208 -6.72 52.97 14.59
N GLN A 209 -6.47 52.27 15.70
CA GLN A 209 -6.60 52.85 17.04
C GLN A 209 -5.54 53.94 17.28
N ARG A 210 -4.29 53.71 16.86
CA ARG A 210 -3.20 54.70 16.92
C ARG A 210 -3.54 55.95 16.12
N ALA A 211 -4.09 55.82 14.92
CA ALA A 211 -4.53 56.95 14.12
C ALA A 211 -5.67 57.77 14.78
N ARG A 212 -6.47 57.15 15.65
CA ARG A 212 -7.57 57.79 16.39
C ARG A 212 -7.17 58.29 17.78
N LEU A 213 -5.98 57.92 18.25
CA LEU A 213 -5.49 58.24 19.59
C LEU A 213 -5.56 59.73 19.95
N PRO A 214 -5.29 60.70 19.04
CA PRO A 214 -5.40 62.13 19.35
C PRO A 214 -6.81 62.56 19.83
N GLN A 215 -7.86 61.82 19.45
CA GLN A 215 -9.24 62.15 19.80
C GLN A 215 -9.71 61.51 21.12
N THR A 216 -9.17 60.36 21.50
CA THR A 216 -9.68 59.54 22.60
C THR A 216 -8.85 59.62 23.90
N LYS A 217 -7.68 60.28 23.86
CA LYS A 217 -6.74 60.46 24.99
C LYS A 217 -6.57 59.17 25.82
N SER A 218 -6.80 59.24 27.15
CA SER A 218 -6.51 58.17 28.11
C SER A 218 -7.26 56.86 27.87
N LYS A 219 -8.50 56.90 27.36
CA LYS A 219 -9.26 55.68 27.05
C LYS A 219 -8.66 54.94 25.85
N GLY A 220 -8.21 55.69 24.84
CA GLY A 220 -7.60 55.12 23.64
C GLY A 220 -6.28 54.42 23.94
N GLU A 221 -5.47 54.96 24.84
CA GLU A 221 -4.19 54.38 25.26
C GLU A 221 -4.40 53.00 25.89
N PHE A 222 -5.36 52.89 26.81
CA PHE A 222 -5.71 51.61 27.44
C PHE A 222 -6.18 50.56 26.42
N ASP A 223 -7.07 50.94 25.50
CA ASP A 223 -7.59 50.03 24.46
C ASP A 223 -6.47 49.53 23.51
N ILE A 224 -5.49 50.39 23.20
CA ILE A 224 -4.31 50.04 22.41
C ILE A 224 -3.44 49.04 23.18
N GLU A 225 -3.11 49.30 24.45
CA GLU A 225 -2.31 48.39 25.27
C GLU A 225 -2.94 47.00 25.40
N GLN A 226 -4.27 46.94 25.59
CA GLN A 226 -5.00 45.67 25.64
C GLN A 226 -4.92 44.93 24.30
N THR A 227 -5.00 45.65 23.18
CA THR A 227 -4.89 45.06 21.84
C THR A 227 -3.46 44.58 21.56
N ILE A 228 -2.44 45.31 22.01
CA ILE A 228 -1.02 44.91 21.92
C ILE A 228 -0.79 43.60 22.68
N LYS A 229 -1.26 43.49 23.92
CA LYS A 229 -1.14 42.25 24.71
C LYS A 229 -1.79 41.06 23.99
N LYS A 230 -2.96 41.28 23.37
CA LYS A 230 -3.64 40.25 22.56
C LYS A 230 -2.84 39.87 21.31
N VAL A 231 -2.23 40.83 20.62
CA VAL A 231 -1.36 40.57 19.46
C VAL A 231 -0.17 39.73 19.87
N GLN A 232 0.56 40.11 20.93
CA GLN A 232 1.72 39.35 21.42
C GLN A 232 1.36 37.90 21.75
N HIS A 233 0.21 37.66 22.41
CA HIS A 233 -0.28 36.31 22.68
C HIS A 233 -0.56 35.51 21.41
N LYS A 234 -1.21 36.13 20.42
CA LYS A 234 -1.52 35.48 19.13
C LYS A 234 -0.27 35.27 18.27
N GLU A 235 0.72 36.15 18.35
CA GLU A 235 2.03 36.01 17.71
C GLU A 235 2.81 34.82 18.29
N ASN A 236 2.81 34.66 19.62
CA ASN A 236 3.41 33.49 20.26
C ASN A 236 2.75 32.18 19.80
N LYS A 237 1.42 32.15 19.71
CA LYS A 237 0.69 31.00 19.16
C LYS A 237 1.01 30.75 17.67
N LEU A 238 1.15 31.81 16.88
CA LEU A 238 1.56 31.71 15.47
C LEU A 238 2.98 31.16 15.33
N ALA A 239 3.92 31.60 16.17
CA ALA A 239 5.29 31.08 16.19
C ALA A 239 5.32 29.58 16.50
N ALA A 240 4.55 29.12 17.49
CA ALA A 240 4.41 27.70 17.81
C ALA A 240 3.82 26.89 16.63
N ALA A 241 2.75 27.40 16.00
CA ALA A 241 2.14 26.74 14.85
C ALA A 241 3.10 26.65 13.64
N ARG A 242 3.89 27.70 13.38
CA ARG A 242 4.92 27.70 12.32
C ARG A 242 6.00 26.64 12.58
N GLN A 243 6.45 26.51 13.82
CA GLN A 243 7.43 25.50 14.19
C GLN A 243 6.88 24.08 13.98
N SER A 244 5.65 23.83 14.44
CA SER A 244 4.94 22.56 14.22
C SER A 244 4.81 22.23 12.73
N PHE A 245 4.46 23.22 11.89
CA PHE A 245 4.39 23.04 10.45
C PHE A 245 5.74 22.63 9.85
N LYS A 246 6.83 23.33 10.20
CA LYS A 246 8.19 23.02 9.69
C LYS A 246 8.63 21.60 10.06
N GLU A 247 8.37 21.17 11.30
CA GLU A 247 8.71 19.83 11.78
C GLU A 247 7.93 18.74 11.04
N GLN A 248 6.61 18.91 10.89
CA GLN A 248 5.77 17.96 10.17
C GLN A 248 6.10 17.93 8.67
N GLU A 249 6.37 19.08 8.06
CA GLU A 249 6.77 19.18 6.66
C GLU A 249 8.07 18.41 6.41
N ALA A 250 9.07 18.61 7.26
CA ALA A 250 10.36 17.92 7.16
C ALA A 250 10.20 16.40 7.32
N LEU A 251 9.36 15.95 8.25
CA LEU A 251 9.07 14.54 8.46
C LEU A 251 8.40 13.91 7.24
N VAL A 252 7.34 14.53 6.71
CA VAL A 252 6.63 14.06 5.51
C VAL A 252 7.57 14.00 4.31
N TYR A 253 8.38 15.05 4.12
CA TYR A 253 9.39 15.08 3.06
C TYR A 253 10.39 13.91 3.16
N GLN A 254 10.95 13.66 4.35
CA GLN A 254 11.90 12.57 4.56
C GLN A 254 11.26 11.20 4.26
N GLN A 255 10.01 10.99 4.67
CA GLN A 255 9.30 9.75 4.43
C GLN A 255 8.95 9.55 2.94
N LEU A 256 8.49 10.59 2.25
CA LEU A 256 8.26 10.55 0.80
C LEU A 256 9.57 10.26 0.05
N ALA A 257 10.66 10.93 0.42
CA ALA A 257 11.97 10.72 -0.20
C ALA A 257 12.50 9.29 0.03
N GLN A 258 12.22 8.67 1.19
CA GLN A 258 12.54 7.27 1.44
C GLN A 258 11.66 6.34 0.60
N LEU A 259 10.34 6.56 0.60
CA LEU A 259 9.38 5.75 -0.15
C LEU A 259 9.69 5.72 -1.66
N ILE A 260 10.06 6.87 -2.23
CA ILE A 260 10.46 6.99 -3.64
C ILE A 260 11.78 6.25 -3.91
N ARG A 261 12.75 6.31 -2.99
CA ARG A 261 14.00 5.52 -3.14
C ARG A 261 13.73 4.02 -3.10
N ASP A 262 12.79 3.58 -2.26
CA ASP A 262 12.40 2.18 -2.15
C ASP A 262 11.66 1.66 -3.39
N ALA A 263 11.09 2.55 -4.22
CA ALA A 263 10.42 2.18 -5.46
C ALA A 263 11.35 1.50 -6.49
N VAL A 264 12.66 1.74 -6.42
CA VAL A 264 13.66 1.15 -7.32
C VAL A 264 13.67 -0.38 -7.26
N TRP A 265 13.31 -0.96 -6.12
CA TRP A 265 13.27 -2.41 -5.91
C TRP A 265 12.12 -3.11 -6.64
N LEU A 266 11.13 -2.38 -7.16
CA LEU A 266 9.99 -2.99 -7.86
C LEU A 266 10.43 -3.83 -9.06
N LYS A 267 11.42 -3.37 -9.83
CA LYS A 267 11.95 -4.12 -10.97
C LYS A 267 12.52 -5.48 -10.52
N SER A 268 13.21 -5.51 -9.39
CA SER A 268 13.76 -6.73 -8.80
C SER A 268 12.66 -7.69 -8.35
N TYR A 269 11.54 -7.17 -7.81
CA TYR A 269 10.39 -8.01 -7.45
C TYR A 269 9.75 -8.67 -8.68
N ILE A 270 9.55 -7.92 -9.76
CA ILE A 270 9.00 -8.49 -11.01
C ILE A 270 9.94 -9.55 -11.59
N ALA A 271 11.26 -9.30 -11.59
CA ALA A 271 12.24 -10.30 -12.02
C ALA A 271 12.20 -11.56 -11.14
N ALA A 272 11.99 -11.39 -9.82
CA ALA A 272 11.84 -12.51 -8.90
C ALA A 272 10.57 -13.33 -9.18
N VAL A 273 9.44 -12.70 -9.53
CA VAL A 273 8.23 -13.41 -9.99
C VAL A 273 8.54 -14.30 -11.18
N MET A 274 9.12 -13.74 -12.24
CA MET A 274 9.41 -14.50 -13.47
C MET A 274 10.35 -15.68 -13.21
N ARG A 275 11.37 -15.49 -12.37
CA ARG A 275 12.28 -16.57 -11.95
C ARG A 275 11.55 -17.66 -11.16
N LEU A 276 10.66 -17.29 -10.24
CA LEU A 276 9.91 -18.27 -9.44
C LEU A 276 8.93 -19.07 -10.30
N GLU A 277 8.27 -18.43 -11.27
CA GLU A 277 7.42 -19.11 -12.25
C GLU A 277 8.24 -20.06 -13.13
N GLN A 278 9.43 -19.65 -13.59
CA GLN A 278 10.35 -20.52 -14.33
C GLN A 278 10.75 -21.76 -13.50
N GLU A 279 11.13 -21.58 -12.23
CA GLU A 279 11.45 -22.68 -11.31
C GLU A 279 10.26 -23.64 -11.15
N ALA A 280 9.04 -23.11 -11.11
CA ALA A 280 7.82 -23.90 -11.00
C ALA A 280 7.60 -24.80 -12.22
N PHE A 281 7.64 -24.21 -13.42
CA PHE A 281 7.47 -24.96 -14.66
C PHE A 281 8.60 -25.95 -14.90
N GLN A 282 9.84 -25.60 -14.55
CA GLN A 282 10.97 -26.51 -14.65
C GLN A 282 10.83 -27.71 -13.71
N SER A 283 10.35 -27.48 -12.48
CA SER A 283 10.08 -28.54 -11.51
C SER A 283 8.94 -29.46 -11.97
N ALA A 284 7.87 -28.87 -12.52
CA ALA A 284 6.77 -29.62 -13.11
C ALA A 284 7.26 -30.48 -14.29
N TYR A 285 8.05 -29.90 -15.20
CA TYR A 285 8.63 -30.63 -16.34
C TYR A 285 9.55 -31.77 -15.90
N ALA A 286 10.44 -31.53 -14.93
CA ALA A 286 11.33 -32.57 -14.39
C ALA A 286 10.55 -33.77 -13.80
N SER A 287 9.38 -33.52 -13.22
CA SER A 287 8.53 -34.56 -12.65
C SER A 287 7.82 -35.44 -13.68
N LEU A 288 7.74 -35.01 -14.95
CA LEU A 288 7.21 -35.83 -16.05
C LEU A 288 8.20 -36.93 -16.49
N GLY A 289 9.46 -36.86 -16.06
CA GLY A 289 10.50 -37.79 -16.47
C GLY A 289 10.91 -37.65 -17.94
N PRO A 290 11.86 -38.48 -18.42
CA PRO A 290 12.27 -38.46 -19.82
C PRO A 290 11.10 -38.84 -20.73
N SER A 291 10.63 -37.89 -21.56
CA SER A 291 9.43 -38.00 -22.39
C SER A 291 9.51 -39.04 -23.53
N LYS A 292 10.58 -39.84 -23.58
CA LYS A 292 10.69 -40.93 -24.55
C LYS A 292 9.90 -42.12 -24.02
N ALA A 293 8.61 -42.14 -24.31
CA ALA A 293 7.88 -43.39 -24.32
C ALA A 293 8.58 -44.31 -25.32
N THR A 294 9.25 -45.35 -24.83
CA THR A 294 9.71 -46.43 -25.70
C THR A 294 8.44 -47.01 -26.30
N LEU A 295 8.18 -46.71 -27.58
CA LEU A 295 7.11 -47.38 -28.30
C LEU A 295 7.33 -48.89 -28.12
N PRO A 296 6.28 -49.67 -27.88
CA PRO A 296 6.41 -51.12 -27.93
C PRO A 296 7.02 -51.42 -29.29
N LEU A 297 8.29 -51.86 -29.30
CA LEU A 297 8.87 -52.42 -30.51
C LEU A 297 7.88 -53.49 -30.93
N GLN A 298 7.34 -53.36 -32.13
CA GLN A 298 6.54 -54.40 -32.76
C GLN A 298 7.29 -55.70 -32.50
N GLN A 299 6.65 -56.60 -31.76
CA GLN A 299 7.18 -57.92 -31.50
C GLN A 299 7.58 -58.49 -32.86
N GLU A 300 8.89 -58.59 -33.09
CA GLU A 300 9.41 -59.16 -34.33
C GLU A 300 8.76 -60.53 -34.46
N MET A 301 7.88 -60.65 -35.46
CA MET A 301 7.36 -61.93 -35.87
C MET A 301 8.58 -62.84 -36.06
N PRO A 302 8.60 -64.05 -35.47
CA PRO A 302 9.73 -64.93 -35.59
C PRO A 302 10.01 -65.14 -37.08
N ALA A 303 11.11 -64.56 -37.55
CA ALA A 303 11.67 -64.82 -38.85
C ALA A 303 11.97 -66.31 -38.89
N GLN A 304 11.09 -67.08 -39.52
CA GLN A 304 11.39 -68.45 -39.89
C GLN A 304 12.55 -68.39 -40.88
N SER A 305 13.70 -68.88 -40.41
CA SER A 305 14.82 -69.44 -41.16
C SER A 305 15.41 -68.60 -42.30
N GLU A 306 16.66 -68.15 -42.14
CA GLU A 306 17.73 -68.78 -42.92
C GLU A 306 19.13 -68.51 -42.36
N GLN A 307 19.82 -69.63 -42.17
CA GLN A 307 21.23 -69.82 -41.91
C GLN A 307 22.09 -69.25 -43.06
N MET A 308 23.08 -68.41 -42.76
CA MET A 308 24.52 -68.70 -42.98
C MET A 308 25.42 -67.45 -43.16
N MET A 309 26.61 -67.61 -42.56
CA MET A 309 27.93 -67.07 -42.91
C MET A 309 28.39 -65.68 -42.42
N MET A 310 29.42 -65.78 -41.56
CA MET A 310 30.66 -64.99 -41.48
C MET A 310 30.70 -63.65 -42.22
N THR A 311 31.22 -62.62 -41.53
CA THR A 311 32.57 -62.09 -41.81
C THR A 311 32.97 -61.07 -40.76
N THR A 312 34.23 -61.22 -40.34
CA THR A 312 35.05 -60.38 -39.46
C THR A 312 35.46 -59.05 -40.11
N GLY A 313 35.51 -57.97 -39.32
CA GLY A 313 36.21 -56.72 -39.67
C GLY A 313 35.64 -55.54 -38.89
N SER A 314 36.23 -55.14 -37.76
CA SER A 314 37.32 -54.16 -37.65
C SER A 314 36.93 -52.73 -38.08
N THR A 315 37.36 -51.76 -37.26
CA THR A 315 37.83 -50.41 -37.63
C THR A 315 37.00 -49.22 -37.12
N ILE A 316 37.54 -48.61 -36.05
CA ILE A 316 37.86 -47.16 -35.91
C ILE A 316 36.81 -46.14 -36.37
N SER A 317 36.33 -45.29 -35.46
CA SER A 317 36.60 -43.84 -35.49
C SER A 317 35.87 -43.07 -34.40
N GLN A 318 36.54 -41.99 -34.01
CA GLN A 318 36.38 -41.14 -32.85
C GLN A 318 35.41 -39.95 -33.12
N PRO A 319 35.31 -38.92 -32.24
CA PRO A 319 34.08 -38.20 -31.93
C PRO A 319 33.85 -36.95 -32.78
N MET A 320 32.61 -36.49 -32.86
CA MET A 320 32.29 -35.13 -33.32
C MET A 320 31.49 -34.38 -32.25
N ASN A 321 32.20 -33.42 -31.67
CA ASN A 321 31.75 -32.32 -30.85
C ASN A 321 30.96 -31.35 -31.76
N MET A 322 29.69 -31.07 -31.44
CA MET A 322 28.88 -30.07 -32.16
C MET A 322 28.45 -28.96 -31.19
N ALA A 323 28.96 -27.77 -31.48
CA ALA A 323 28.64 -26.50 -30.85
C ALA A 323 27.16 -26.08 -31.08
N PRO A 324 26.62 -25.15 -30.27
CA PRO A 324 25.23 -24.72 -30.37
C PRO A 324 25.01 -23.73 -31.53
N GLN A 325 24.02 -24.00 -32.38
CA GLN A 325 23.56 -23.04 -33.37
C GLN A 325 22.70 -21.94 -32.71
N VAL A 326 23.11 -20.71 -33.01
CA VAL A 326 22.36 -19.48 -32.85
C VAL A 326 21.49 -19.30 -34.11
N GLY A 327 20.18 -19.11 -33.92
CA GLY A 327 19.23 -18.64 -34.95
C GLY A 327 17.93 -18.26 -34.24
N SER A 328 17.69 -16.98 -33.94
CA SER A 328 17.23 -15.92 -34.85
C SER A 328 15.80 -16.13 -35.36
N THR A 329 14.96 -15.15 -35.04
CA THR A 329 13.76 -14.66 -35.76
C THR A 329 12.51 -15.54 -35.83
N GLY A 330 11.43 -15.04 -35.21
CA GLY A 330 10.11 -15.65 -35.32
C GLY A 330 8.99 -14.87 -34.64
N LEU A 331 8.66 -13.70 -35.20
CA LEU A 331 7.32 -13.11 -35.35
C LEU A 331 6.42 -12.85 -34.13
N MET A 332 6.10 -11.57 -34.01
CA MET A 332 5.09 -10.99 -33.14
C MET A 332 3.68 -11.51 -33.46
N SER A 333 2.97 -11.98 -32.44
CA SER A 333 1.52 -12.09 -32.44
C SER A 333 0.96 -11.11 -31.41
N SER A 334 0.62 -9.90 -31.88
CA SER A 334 -0.15 -8.93 -31.12
C SER A 334 -1.58 -9.45 -30.93
N VAL A 335 -1.86 -10.02 -29.76
CA VAL A 335 -3.23 -10.26 -29.30
C VAL A 335 -3.80 -8.91 -28.84
N THR A 336 -4.48 -8.22 -29.76
CA THR A 336 -5.32 -7.07 -29.43
C THR A 336 -6.58 -7.56 -28.72
N ASN A 337 -6.56 -7.57 -27.39
CA ASN A 337 -7.76 -7.77 -26.59
C ASN A 337 -8.62 -6.50 -26.65
N LYS A 338 -9.60 -6.52 -27.56
CA LYS A 338 -10.64 -5.51 -27.72
C LYS A 338 -11.65 -5.68 -26.58
N ILE A 339 -11.33 -5.14 -25.40
CA ILE A 339 -12.27 -5.10 -24.27
C ILE A 339 -13.38 -4.09 -24.60
N ARG A 340 -14.53 -4.68 -24.89
CA ARG A 340 -15.86 -4.12 -25.09
C ARG A 340 -16.24 -3.19 -23.93
N LYS A 341 -16.32 -1.89 -24.20
CA LYS A 341 -17.03 -0.91 -23.36
C LYS A 341 -18.51 -1.28 -23.34
N GLN A 342 -19.06 -1.61 -22.18
CA GLN A 342 -20.47 -1.43 -21.90
C GLN A 342 -20.67 -0.21 -20.99
N PRO A 343 -21.68 0.64 -21.25
CA PRO A 343 -22.07 1.70 -20.35
C PRO A 343 -23.11 1.17 -19.37
N SER A 344 -22.82 1.21 -18.08
CA SER A 344 -23.86 1.12 -17.06
C SER A 344 -23.64 2.20 -16.00
N GLY A 345 -24.41 3.27 -16.16
CA GLY A 345 -24.72 4.15 -15.06
C GLY A 345 -25.58 3.40 -14.04
N LYS A 346 -25.30 3.63 -12.76
CA LYS A 346 -26.29 3.80 -11.70
C LYS A 346 -25.55 4.30 -10.47
N GLU A 347 -25.84 5.56 -10.15
CA GLU A 347 -25.54 6.23 -8.91
C GLU A 347 -26.09 5.41 -7.75
N ASN A 348 -25.25 5.10 -6.77
CA ASN A 348 -25.69 4.72 -5.44
C ASN A 348 -24.81 5.45 -4.43
N GLY A 349 -25.43 6.41 -3.75
CA GLY A 349 -24.82 7.19 -2.69
C GLY A 349 -24.44 6.31 -1.50
N ALA A 350 -23.14 6.09 -1.34
CA ALA A 350 -22.57 5.53 -0.12
C ALA A 350 -22.37 6.66 0.90
N LYS A 351 -23.16 6.64 1.97
CA LYS A 351 -22.90 7.42 3.19
C LYS A 351 -21.56 6.96 3.77
N VAL A 352 -20.54 7.81 3.68
CA VAL A 352 -19.26 7.62 4.39
C VAL A 352 -19.50 7.96 5.86
N GLN A 353 -19.58 6.94 6.70
CA GLN A 353 -19.42 7.08 8.14
C GLN A 353 -17.94 7.35 8.44
N VAL A 354 -17.65 8.53 8.97
CA VAL A 354 -16.30 8.88 9.45
C VAL A 354 -16.13 8.23 10.83
N ALA A 355 -15.49 7.07 10.85
CA ALA A 355 -15.06 6.44 12.09
C ALA A 355 -13.91 7.26 12.69
N ALA A 356 -14.07 7.70 13.94
CA ALA A 356 -13.02 8.33 14.73
C ALA A 356 -11.90 7.31 15.00
N VAL A 357 -10.79 7.41 14.27
CA VAL A 357 -9.60 6.58 14.49
C VAL A 357 -8.86 7.10 15.72
N SER A 358 -8.93 6.31 16.79
CA SER A 358 -8.18 6.50 18.04
C SER A 358 -6.67 6.35 17.78
N ASN A 359 -5.87 7.35 18.18
CA ASN A 359 -4.42 7.46 17.95
C ASN A 359 -3.55 6.62 18.93
N LYS A 360 -3.98 5.44 19.40
CA LYS A 360 -3.25 4.75 20.50
C LYS A 360 -2.24 3.66 20.09
N ASP A 361 -2.15 3.27 18.82
CA ASP A 361 -1.35 2.10 18.41
C ASP A 361 -0.05 2.41 17.62
N TYR A 362 0.70 3.44 18.02
CA TYR A 362 1.94 3.84 17.32
C TYR A 362 3.25 3.30 17.92
N ILE A 363 3.21 2.16 18.61
CA ILE A 363 4.40 1.49 19.18
C ILE A 363 4.50 0.06 18.63
N ASP A 364 4.76 -0.08 17.33
CA ASP A 364 5.50 -1.23 16.79
C ASP A 364 5.79 -0.98 15.30
N MET A 365 6.88 -0.26 15.02
CA MET A 365 7.49 -0.28 13.68
C MET A 365 8.47 -1.45 13.61
N PRO A 366 8.38 -2.33 12.59
CA PRO A 366 9.39 -3.35 12.37
C PRO A 366 10.75 -2.70 12.10
N SER A 367 11.77 -3.26 12.75
CA SER A 367 13.16 -2.81 12.68
C SER A 367 13.65 -2.65 11.23
N VAL A 368 14.21 -1.48 10.96
CA VAL A 368 14.85 -1.13 9.68
C VAL A 368 16.04 -2.06 9.42
N PRO A 369 16.23 -2.59 8.20
CA PRO A 369 17.41 -3.39 7.87
C PRO A 369 18.72 -2.59 8.06
N ALA A 370 19.69 -3.20 8.74
CA ALA A 370 20.89 -2.58 9.31
C ALA A 370 21.96 -2.08 8.32
N ASN A 371 21.68 -1.97 7.02
CA ASN A 371 22.67 -1.50 6.05
C ASN A 371 22.50 0.01 5.79
N ARG A 372 22.96 0.81 6.75
CA ARG A 372 23.05 2.27 6.61
C ARG A 372 24.46 2.65 6.13
N ILE A 373 24.54 3.21 4.92
CA ILE A 373 25.75 3.84 4.39
C ILE A 373 26.15 5.00 5.32
N THR A 374 27.36 4.95 5.86
CA THR A 374 27.95 5.95 6.77
C THR A 374 28.08 7.30 6.04
N ARG A 375 27.36 8.32 6.51
CA ARG A 375 27.42 9.68 5.96
C ARG A 375 28.67 10.38 6.49
N ALA A 376 29.47 10.95 5.58
CA ALA A 376 30.72 11.64 5.91
C ALA A 376 30.48 12.87 6.83
N PRO A 377 31.34 13.10 7.85
CA PRO A 377 31.27 14.25 8.73
C PRO A 377 31.95 15.45 8.06
N GLY A 378 31.18 16.50 7.72
CA GLY A 378 31.77 17.72 7.15
C GLY A 378 30.81 18.78 6.60
N SER A 379 29.52 18.73 6.92
CA SER A 379 28.55 19.75 6.46
C SER A 379 28.48 20.90 7.45
N VAL A 380 29.21 21.97 7.13
CA VAL A 380 29.18 23.30 7.75
C VAL A 380 27.74 23.75 8.04
N ALA A 381 27.53 24.29 9.24
CA ALA A 381 26.28 24.90 9.68
C ALA A 381 25.84 25.98 8.68
N SER A 382 24.90 25.64 7.81
CA SER A 382 24.21 26.62 6.97
C SER A 382 23.35 27.46 7.89
N THR A 383 23.79 28.69 8.12
CA THR A 383 23.00 29.76 8.73
C THR A 383 21.72 29.88 7.91
N GLY A 384 20.64 29.32 8.45
CA GLY A 384 19.40 29.10 7.74
C GLY A 384 18.78 30.42 7.34
N TYR A 385 18.88 30.75 6.05
CA TYR A 385 17.87 31.57 5.42
C TYR A 385 16.53 30.87 5.63
N ASP A 386 15.67 31.48 6.44
CA ASP A 386 14.30 31.00 6.60
C ASP A 386 13.64 31.11 5.22
N ARG A 387 13.50 29.97 4.54
CA ARG A 387 13.05 29.85 3.13
C ARG A 387 11.67 30.48 2.90
N TYR A 388 10.99 30.85 3.98
CA TYR A 388 9.70 31.49 4.02
C TYR A 388 9.73 33.02 3.85
N GLY A 389 10.90 33.66 3.71
CA GLY A 389 11.02 35.04 3.21
C GLY A 389 10.39 36.15 4.08
N GLU A 390 9.84 35.80 5.24
CA GLU A 390 9.29 36.78 6.18
C GLU A 390 10.42 37.27 7.09
N GLN A 391 11.15 38.29 6.66
CA GLN A 391 11.83 39.15 7.62
C GLN A 391 10.76 39.73 8.56
N PRO A 392 10.96 39.73 9.89
CA PRO A 392 10.06 40.40 10.81
C PRO A 392 10.08 41.91 10.54
N GLN A 393 9.16 42.40 9.71
CA GLN A 393 9.04 43.82 9.37
C GLN A 393 8.86 44.72 10.61
N TYR A 394 8.41 44.16 11.73
CA TYR A 394 8.25 44.89 12.99
C TYR A 394 9.57 45.24 13.69
N ALA A 395 10.68 44.55 13.38
CA ALA A 395 11.98 44.92 13.94
C ALA A 395 12.50 46.26 13.38
N GLN A 396 11.99 46.70 12.22
CA GLN A 396 12.42 47.95 11.59
C GLN A 396 11.74 49.19 12.17
N GLN A 397 10.61 49.04 12.89
CA GLN A 397 9.85 50.18 13.42
C GLN A 397 10.32 50.68 14.80
N GLN A 398 11.16 49.94 15.52
CA GLN A 398 11.71 50.40 16.80
C GLN A 398 12.95 51.29 16.68
N VAL A 399 13.52 51.47 15.49
CA VAL A 399 14.76 52.25 15.30
C VAL A 399 14.50 53.73 14.99
N TRP A 400 13.23 54.15 14.85
CA TRP A 400 12.87 55.54 14.48
C TRP A 400 12.35 56.39 15.65
N ALA A 401 12.47 55.90 16.89
CA ALA A 401 12.03 56.62 18.10
C ALA A 401 13.18 56.90 19.09
N ALA A 402 14.42 56.93 18.62
CA ALA A 402 15.60 57.34 19.39
C ALA A 402 16.15 58.67 18.86
#